data_AF-A0A930ZKW2-F1
#
_entry.id   AF-A0A930ZKW2-F1
#
_cell.length_a   1.000
_cell.length_b   1.000
_cell.length_c   1.000
_cell.angle_alpha   90.00
_cell.angle_beta   90.00
_cell.angle_gamma   90.00
#
_symmetry.space_group_name_H-M   'P 1'
#
loop_
_entity.id
_entity.type
_entity.pdbx_description
1 polymer ?
#
loop_
_entity_poly.entity_id
_entity_poly.type
_entity_poly.pdbx_seq_one_letter_code
_entity_poly.pdbx_strand_id
1 'polypeptide(L)'
;MGNRVEIPFKITAWDQTAFDETPGAPSLARATVKKTCSGLIEGKGTAELLMYVAEDGAATYVALERITGKLSGKSGSFVVQHGATRDSAGNSRLYGLVEPGSATGELRGLRGQAEFQHELMTFEYDFG
;
A
#
# COMPACT_ATOMS: atom_id res chain seq x y z
N MET A 1 11.51 20.35 0.95
CA MET A 1 10.50 20.11 -0.10
C MET A 1 10.66 18.66 -0.51
N GLY A 2 9.66 17.82 -0.22
CA GLY A 2 9.69 16.40 -0.58
C GLY A 2 9.58 16.22 -2.10
N ASN A 3 10.13 15.13 -2.63
CA ASN A 3 9.94 14.76 -4.02
C ASN A 3 8.59 14.04 -4.13
N ARG A 4 7.63 14.63 -4.85
CA ARG A 4 6.37 13.97 -5.22
C ARG A 4 6.53 13.29 -6.57
N VAL A 5 6.24 12.00 -6.61
CA VAL A 5 6.43 11.17 -7.80
C VAL A 5 5.27 10.18 -7.97
N GLU A 6 5.07 9.74 -9.20
CA GLU A 6 4.12 8.68 -9.53
C GLU A 6 4.90 7.43 -9.92
N ILE A 7 4.58 6.31 -9.28
CA ILE A 7 5.30 5.05 -9.41
C ILE A 7 4.30 3.98 -9.85
N PRO A 8 4.38 3.51 -11.10
CA PRO A 8 3.56 2.40 -11.56
C PRO A 8 4.02 1.11 -10.89
N PHE A 9 3.06 0.26 -10.54
CA PHE A 9 3.32 -1.08 -10.06
C PHE A 9 2.37 -2.07 -10.71
N LYS A 10 2.76 -3.34 -10.75
CA LYS A 10 1.89 -4.44 -11.20
C LYS A 10 1.59 -5.36 -10.04
N ILE A 11 0.33 -5.75 -9.89
CA ILE A 11 -0.04 -6.84 -8.98
C ILE A 11 0.38 -8.16 -9.63
N THR A 12 1.17 -8.94 -8.92
CA THR A 12 1.75 -10.21 -9.41
C THR A 12 1.16 -11.44 -8.71
N ALA A 13 0.59 -11.25 -7.52
CA ALA A 13 -0.18 -12.28 -6.84
C ALA A 13 -1.18 -11.61 -5.90
N TRP A 14 -2.33 -12.26 -5.75
CA TRP A 14 -3.39 -11.89 -4.83
C TRP A 14 -3.94 -13.17 -4.20
N ASP A 15 -3.63 -13.38 -2.93
CA ASP A 15 -4.13 -14.53 -2.17
C ASP A 15 -5.05 -14.00 -1.07
N GLN A 16 -6.34 -14.34 -1.12
CA GLN A 16 -7.37 -13.77 -0.25
C GLN A 16 -8.17 -14.87 0.42
N THR A 17 -8.47 -14.66 1.70
CA THR A 17 -9.30 -15.58 2.49
C THR A 17 -10.22 -14.79 3.40
N ALA A 18 -11.48 -15.20 3.51
CA ALA A 18 -12.40 -14.66 4.52
C ALA A 18 -11.93 -15.08 5.92
N PHE A 19 -12.05 -14.19 6.91
CA PHE A 19 -11.77 -14.51 8.32
C PHE A 19 -12.97 -14.25 9.23
N ASP A 20 -14.00 -13.55 8.74
CA ASP A 20 -15.29 -13.38 9.40
C ASP A 20 -16.41 -13.56 8.37
N GLU A 21 -17.30 -14.50 8.63
CA GLU A 21 -18.47 -14.82 7.81
C GLU A 21 -19.72 -14.88 8.68
N THR A 22 -19.89 -13.91 9.57
CA THR A 22 -21.05 -13.82 10.46
C THR A 22 -22.36 -13.82 9.65
N PRO A 23 -23.31 -14.73 9.93
CA PRO A 23 -24.57 -14.78 9.21
C PRO A 23 -25.34 -13.46 9.28
N GLY A 24 -25.74 -12.93 8.12
CA GLY A 24 -26.48 -11.66 8.02
C GLY A 24 -25.61 -10.40 8.11
N ALA A 25 -24.28 -10.52 8.09
CA ALA A 25 -23.35 -9.40 8.02
C ALA A 25 -22.40 -9.55 6.80
N PRO A 26 -21.87 -8.45 6.23
CA PRO A 26 -20.86 -8.55 5.19
C PRO A 26 -19.56 -9.17 5.72
N SER A 27 -18.94 -10.02 4.91
CA SER A 27 -17.72 -10.74 5.29
C SER A 27 -16.51 -9.82 5.45
N LEU A 28 -15.60 -10.20 6.34
CA LEU A 28 -14.26 -9.60 6.43
C LEU A 28 -13.22 -10.55 5.82
N ALA A 29 -12.26 -9.98 5.10
CA ALA A 29 -11.23 -10.77 4.40
C ALA A 29 -9.82 -10.29 4.72
N ARG A 30 -8.86 -11.21 4.69
CA ARG A 30 -7.43 -10.92 4.66
C ARG A 30 -6.91 -11.20 3.26
N ALA A 31 -5.94 -10.42 2.78
CA ALA A 31 -5.22 -10.75 1.57
C ALA A 31 -3.71 -10.51 1.67
N THR A 32 -2.94 -11.45 1.15
CA THR A 32 -1.51 -11.27 0.84
C THR A 32 -1.38 -10.85 -0.61
N VAL A 33 -0.83 -9.66 -0.85
CA VAL A 33 -0.69 -9.06 -2.18
C VAL A 33 0.78 -8.85 -2.51
N LYS A 34 1.22 -9.34 -3.67
CA LYS A 34 2.60 -9.13 -4.16
C LYS A 34 2.60 -8.18 -5.33
N LYS A 35 3.47 -7.17 -5.28
CA LYS A 35 3.61 -6.13 -6.30
C LYS A 35 5.03 -6.10 -6.87
N THR A 36 5.17 -5.68 -8.12
CA THR A 36 6.46 -5.29 -8.70
C THR A 36 6.38 -3.84 -9.12
N CYS A 37 7.30 -3.01 -8.64
CA CYS A 37 7.41 -1.59 -8.97
C CYS A 37 8.53 -1.38 -10.00
N SER A 38 8.32 -0.42 -10.90
CA SER A 38 9.32 -0.03 -11.91
C SER A 38 9.44 1.48 -12.01
N GLY A 39 10.59 1.97 -12.50
CA GLY A 39 10.86 3.41 -12.62
C GLY A 39 11.66 3.90 -11.41
N LEU A 40 11.15 4.89 -10.68
CA LEU A 40 11.90 5.46 -9.55
C LEU A 40 12.06 4.47 -8.39
N ILE A 41 11.09 3.59 -8.21
CA ILE A 41 11.26 2.39 -7.38
C ILE A 41 11.40 1.19 -8.32
N GLU A 42 12.57 0.57 -8.26
CA GLU A 42 12.82 -0.72 -8.89
C GLU A 42 12.82 -1.78 -7.79
N GLY A 43 11.75 -2.55 -7.67
CA GLY A 43 11.63 -3.45 -6.52
C GLY A 43 10.35 -4.27 -6.47
N LYS A 44 10.17 -4.94 -5.33
CA LYS A 44 9.00 -5.77 -5.02
C LYS A 44 8.33 -5.29 -3.75
N GLY A 45 7.01 -5.28 -3.77
CA GLY A 45 6.14 -5.04 -2.62
C GLY A 45 5.51 -6.35 -2.15
N THR A 46 5.38 -6.54 -0.83
CA THR A 46 4.50 -7.58 -0.26
C THR A 46 3.68 -6.94 0.84
N ALA A 47 2.36 -7.00 0.69
CA ALA A 47 1.39 -6.37 1.56
C ALA A 47 0.47 -7.42 2.19
N GLU A 48 0.14 -7.20 3.47
CA GLU A 48 -0.94 -7.90 4.16
C GLU A 48 -2.09 -6.92 4.38
N LEU A 49 -3.27 -7.26 3.87
CA LEU A 49 -4.46 -6.42 3.87
C LEU A 49 -5.52 -7.03 4.78
N LEU A 50 -6.28 -6.17 5.48
CA LEU A 50 -7.59 -6.50 6.04
C LEU A 50 -8.64 -5.69 5.28
N MET A 51 -9.73 -6.33 4.87
CA MET A 51 -10.67 -5.79 3.90
C MET A 51 -12.12 -6.03 4.32
N TYR A 52 -12.98 -5.11 3.89
CA TYR A 52 -14.43 -5.18 3.98
C TYR A 52 -15.03 -4.68 2.67
N VAL A 53 -16.08 -5.36 2.20
CA VAL A 53 -16.89 -4.93 1.05
C VAL A 53 -18.36 -5.12 1.42
N ALA A 54 -19.12 -4.02 1.38
CA ALA A 54 -20.56 -4.00 1.59
C ALA A 54 -21.33 -4.40 0.33
N GLU A 55 -22.59 -4.82 0.49
CA GLU A 55 -23.48 -5.13 -0.63
C GLU A 55 -23.75 -3.92 -1.54
N ASP A 56 -23.81 -2.72 -0.96
CA ASP A 56 -24.02 -1.46 -1.70
C ASP A 56 -22.74 -0.94 -2.38
N GLY A 57 -21.64 -1.69 -2.29
CA GLY A 57 -20.37 -1.37 -2.92
C GLY A 57 -19.49 -0.39 -2.12
N ALA A 58 -19.87 -0.02 -0.90
CA ALA A 58 -18.91 0.60 0.03
C ALA A 58 -17.79 -0.41 0.37
N ALA A 59 -16.56 0.06 0.49
CA ALA A 59 -15.42 -0.83 0.73
C ALA A 59 -14.32 -0.14 1.55
N THR A 60 -13.59 -0.92 2.34
CA THR A 60 -12.38 -0.43 2.99
C THR A 60 -11.29 -1.49 3.03
N TYR A 61 -10.04 -1.05 3.05
CA TYR A 61 -8.93 -1.88 3.45
C TYR A 61 -7.93 -1.09 4.28
N VAL A 62 -7.17 -1.81 5.10
CA VAL A 62 -5.96 -1.35 5.78
C VAL A 62 -4.83 -2.35 5.54
N ALA A 63 -3.60 -1.87 5.46
CA ALA A 63 -2.47 -2.70 5.09
C ALA A 63 -1.15 -2.21 5.66
N LEU A 64 -0.23 -3.15 5.86
CA LEU A 64 1.21 -2.89 5.92
C LEU A 64 1.86 -3.52 4.70
N GLU A 65 2.70 -2.77 4.00
CA GLU A 65 3.45 -3.25 2.85
C GLU A 65 4.94 -3.03 3.03
N ARG A 66 5.73 -4.08 2.85
CA ARG A 66 7.18 -3.96 2.74
C ARG A 66 7.57 -3.83 1.28
N ILE A 67 8.21 -2.72 0.95
CA ILE A 67 8.82 -2.48 -0.36
C ILE A 67 10.31 -2.74 -0.23
N THR A 68 10.87 -3.60 -1.10
CA THR A 68 12.30 -3.93 -1.14
C THR A 68 12.84 -3.72 -2.55
N GLY A 69 13.94 -2.98 -2.67
CA GLY A 69 14.52 -2.65 -3.96
C GLY A 69 15.40 -1.41 -3.92
N LYS A 70 15.32 -0.60 -4.96
CA LYS A 70 16.01 0.68 -5.07
C LYS A 70 15.00 1.81 -5.19
N LEU A 71 15.18 2.88 -4.41
CA LEU A 71 14.47 4.16 -4.57
C LEU A 71 15.48 5.21 -5.00
N SER A 72 15.31 5.80 -6.19
CA SER A 72 16.24 6.80 -6.73
C SER A 72 17.70 6.31 -6.71
N GLY A 73 17.90 5.04 -7.06
CA GLY A 73 19.21 4.37 -7.07
C GLY A 73 19.72 3.86 -5.71
N LYS A 74 19.13 4.26 -4.59
CA LYS A 74 19.52 3.84 -3.23
C LYS A 74 18.88 2.51 -2.85
N SER A 75 19.68 1.54 -2.43
CA SER A 75 19.23 0.18 -2.13
C SER A 75 18.77 0.02 -0.68
N GLY A 76 17.63 -0.64 -0.48
CA GLY A 76 17.13 -0.94 0.85
C GLY A 76 15.71 -1.52 0.85
N SER A 77 15.07 -1.44 2.00
CA SER A 77 13.64 -1.72 2.16
C SER A 77 13.02 -0.70 3.10
N PHE A 78 11.70 -0.55 3.06
CA PHE A 78 10.92 0.24 4.02
C PHE A 78 9.50 -0.32 4.10
N VAL A 79 8.75 0.09 5.13
CA VAL A 79 7.35 -0.31 5.33
C VAL A 79 6.44 0.88 5.15
N VAL A 80 5.33 0.68 4.46
CA VAL A 80 4.25 1.66 4.31
C VAL A 80 2.97 1.12 4.94
N GLN A 81 2.44 1.81 5.95
CA GLN A 81 1.06 1.62 6.38
C GLN A 81 0.16 2.39 5.44
N HIS A 82 -0.83 1.75 4.83
CA HIS A 82 -1.75 2.42 3.92
C HIS A 82 -3.16 1.83 4.00
N GLY A 83 -4.12 2.56 3.46
CA GLY A 83 -5.50 2.13 3.45
C GLY A 83 -6.36 3.02 2.58
N ALA A 84 -7.56 2.53 2.30
CA ALA A 84 -8.59 3.31 1.65
C ALA A 84 -9.97 2.99 2.22
N THR A 85 -10.87 3.97 2.17
CA THR A 85 -12.30 3.75 2.31
C THR A 85 -13.03 4.40 1.16
N ARG A 86 -14.05 3.74 0.64
CA ARG A 86 -14.95 4.24 -0.40
C ARG A 86 -16.39 4.07 0.07
N ASP A 87 -17.21 5.11 -0.05
CA ASP A 87 -18.66 4.98 0.14
C ASP A 87 -19.36 4.45 -1.13
N SER A 88 -20.66 4.17 -1.04
CA SER A 88 -21.46 3.70 -2.17
C SER A 88 -21.71 4.77 -3.24
N ALA A 89 -21.47 6.06 -2.91
CA ALA A 89 -21.52 7.16 -3.88
C ALA A 89 -20.18 7.34 -4.65
N GLY A 90 -19.14 6.59 -4.29
CA GLY A 90 -17.83 6.62 -4.93
C GLY A 90 -16.83 7.60 -4.31
N ASN A 91 -17.21 8.33 -3.24
CA ASN A 91 -16.25 9.18 -2.53
C ASN A 91 -15.21 8.32 -1.83
N SER A 92 -13.94 8.62 -2.09
CA SER A 92 -12.82 7.84 -1.57
C SER A 92 -11.93 8.69 -0.66
N ARG A 93 -11.42 8.08 0.40
CA ARG A 93 -10.28 8.61 1.17
C ARG A 93 -9.17 7.59 1.13
N LEU A 94 -7.99 8.03 0.74
CA LEU A 94 -6.78 7.22 0.68
C LEU A 94 -5.76 7.82 1.64
N TYR A 95 -4.92 6.98 2.22
CA TYR A 95 -3.79 7.43 3.01
C TYR A 95 -2.66 6.42 2.93
N GLY A 96 -1.46 6.88 3.26
CA GLY A 96 -0.30 6.03 3.42
C GLY A 96 0.86 6.77 4.02
N LEU A 97 1.62 6.09 4.88
CA LEU A 97 2.72 6.64 5.66
C LEU A 97 3.87 5.65 5.67
N VAL A 98 5.08 6.15 5.42
CA VAL A 98 6.30 5.38 5.68
C VAL A 98 6.47 5.25 7.19
N GLU A 99 6.54 4.02 7.69
CA GLU A 99 6.63 3.77 9.13
C GLU A 99 7.99 4.23 9.68
N PRO A 100 8.03 5.04 10.75
CA PRO A 100 9.27 5.54 11.33
C PRO A 100 10.23 4.41 11.69
N GLY A 101 11.49 4.54 11.26
CA GLY A 101 12.53 3.55 11.55
C GLY A 101 12.44 2.24 10.76
N SER A 102 11.45 2.09 9.87
CA SER A 102 11.28 0.88 9.06
C SER A 102 12.32 0.74 7.93
N ALA A 103 12.94 1.85 7.54
CA ALA A 103 13.83 1.90 6.40
C ALA A 103 15.21 1.29 6.69
N THR A 104 15.75 0.53 5.74
CA THR A 104 17.01 -0.21 5.84
C THR A 104 18.01 0.18 4.76
N GLY A 105 19.28 -0.22 4.93
CA GLY A 105 20.33 0.04 3.95
C GLY A 105 20.56 1.54 3.70
N GLU A 106 20.67 1.91 2.42
CA GLU A 106 20.85 3.29 1.98
C GLU A 106 19.58 4.13 2.08
N LEU A 107 18.45 3.49 2.43
CA LEU A 107 17.16 4.17 2.63
C LEU A 107 16.92 4.62 4.06
N ARG A 108 17.85 4.36 5.00
CA ARG A 108 17.74 4.85 6.38
C ARG A 108 17.51 6.36 6.40
N GLY A 109 16.55 6.80 7.21
CA GLY A 109 16.13 8.21 7.28
C GLY A 109 15.00 8.59 6.33
N LEU A 110 14.54 7.66 5.48
CA LEU A 110 13.37 7.87 4.62
C LEU A 110 12.13 8.22 5.43
N ARG A 111 11.45 9.29 5.01
CA ARG A 111 10.12 9.69 5.46
C ARG A 111 9.26 9.90 4.23
N GLY A 112 7.95 9.68 4.35
CA GLY A 112 7.06 9.94 3.23
C GLY A 112 5.61 9.57 3.46
N GLN A 113 4.79 10.03 2.53
CA GLN A 113 3.38 9.73 2.42
C GLN A 113 3.11 9.08 1.06
N ALA A 114 2.18 8.11 1.05
CA ALA A 114 1.83 7.37 -0.15
C ALA A 114 0.32 7.31 -0.33
N GLU A 115 -0.14 7.35 -1.58
CA GLU A 115 -1.53 7.03 -1.93
C GLU A 115 -1.52 5.95 -2.99
N PHE A 116 -2.27 4.87 -2.75
CA PHE A 116 -2.35 3.73 -3.66
C PHE A 116 -3.68 3.75 -4.42
N GLN A 117 -3.59 4.01 -5.71
CA GLN A 117 -4.68 3.85 -6.66
C GLN A 117 -4.48 2.54 -7.44
N HIS A 118 -5.37 2.26 -8.39
CA HIS A 118 -5.24 1.07 -9.22
C HIS A 118 -3.92 1.08 -10.01
N GLU A 119 -2.99 0.21 -9.61
CA GLU A 119 -1.66 0.02 -10.22
C GLU A 119 -0.77 1.29 -10.26
N LEU A 120 -1.08 2.28 -9.41
CA LEU A 120 -0.35 3.53 -9.31
C LEU A 120 -0.14 3.92 -7.85
N MET A 121 1.10 4.22 -7.48
CA MET A 121 1.44 4.81 -6.19
C MET A 121 1.89 6.24 -6.39
N THR A 122 1.16 7.19 -5.81
CA THR A 122 1.67 8.56 -5.61
C THR A 122 2.50 8.56 -4.35
N PHE A 123 3.76 8.97 -4.42
CA PHE A 123 4.67 8.93 -3.28
C PHE A 123 5.36 10.29 -3.11
N GLU A 124 5.19 10.89 -1.95
CA GLU A 124 5.92 12.08 -1.54
C GLU A 124 6.90 11.69 -0.45
N TYR A 125 8.19 11.95 -0.68
CA TYR A 125 9.23 11.49 0.25
C TYR A 125 10.41 12.44 0.35
N ASP A 126 11.13 12.31 1.45
CA ASP A 126 12.43 12.92 1.70
C ASP A 126 13.34 11.95 2.47
N PHE A 127 14.64 12.25 2.43
CA PHE A 127 15.60 11.72 3.39
C PHE A 127 15.87 12.85 4.37
N GLY A 128 15.66 12.58 5.66
CA GLY A 128 15.96 13.53 6.72
C GLY A 128 17.41 14.01 6.74
#